data_AF-A0A1W9XH31-F1
#
_entry.id   AF-A0A1W9XH31-F1
#
_cell.length_a   1.000
_cell.length_b   1.000
_cell.length_c   1.000
_cell.angle_alpha   90.00
_cell.angle_beta   90.00
_cell.angle_gamma   90.00
#
_symmetry.space_group_name_H-M   'P 1'
#
loop_
_entity.id
_entity.type
_entity.pdbx_description
1 polymer ?
#
loop_
_entity_poly.entity_id
_entity_poly.type
_entity_poly.pdbx_seq_one_letter_code
_entity_poly.pdbx_strand_id
1 'polypeptide(L)'
;MTNNYDKLIFKIPVESEDYTECSDFVVISIEEITQAAMDEGRNKIIISTNLRLGLPMENINKIAGPFIEAWAFEIFSDVLEDENNEYHLINVEAGERLSMADIILQFRRERKRQSSVTANVDVKATSKDIKNSGRSPNITSFARIRTAYIEDPDYIFVILSIKHKVYSRREPDTKMMTGVMEVVDFNAYDLKYISDSDISYNPALGTGQLQVRDIHYVTRQERTIWEFSQMLDKKCMASGKGFEGWYHYAKKHEWIKNE
;
A
#
# COMPACT_ATOMS: atom_id res chain seq x y z
N MET A 1 22.37 17.99 -16.39
CA MET A 1 21.16 17.28 -16.84
C MET A 1 19.87 18.09 -16.71
N THR A 2 19.90 19.27 -16.07
CA THR A 2 18.73 20.15 -15.84
C THR A 2 18.14 20.83 -17.08
N ASN A 3 18.92 21.01 -18.16
CA ASN A 3 18.48 21.86 -19.28
C ASN A 3 17.35 21.33 -20.19
N ASN A 4 16.97 20.05 -20.11
CA ASN A 4 15.94 19.47 -21.00
C ASN A 4 14.61 19.21 -20.29
N TYR A 5 14.62 18.81 -19.02
CA TYR A 5 13.39 18.55 -18.25
C TYR A 5 12.59 19.84 -18.04
N ASP A 6 13.26 20.92 -17.64
CA ASP A 6 12.62 22.21 -17.32
C ASP A 6 12.04 22.93 -18.55
N LYS A 7 12.33 22.47 -19.76
CA LYS A 7 11.79 23.00 -21.02
C LYS A 7 10.52 22.30 -21.49
N LEU A 8 10.14 21.20 -20.84
CA LEU A 8 8.97 20.42 -21.23
C LEU A 8 7.68 21.07 -20.74
N ILE A 9 6.62 20.90 -21.51
CA ILE A 9 5.28 21.34 -21.13
C ILE A 9 4.57 20.15 -20.48
N PHE A 10 4.40 20.20 -19.16
CA PHE A 10 3.78 19.11 -18.40
C PHE A 10 2.25 19.19 -18.38
N LYS A 11 1.61 18.02 -18.28
CA LYS A 11 0.27 17.93 -17.70
C LYS A 11 0.44 18.01 -16.18
N ILE A 12 0.03 19.12 -15.58
CA ILE A 12 0.19 19.35 -14.14
C ILE A 12 -1.08 18.86 -13.42
N PRO A 13 -0.99 17.84 -12.54
CA PRO A 13 -2.13 17.40 -11.76
C PRO A 13 -2.45 18.43 -10.68
N VAL A 14 -3.74 18.68 -10.47
CA VAL A 14 -4.25 19.59 -9.45
C VAL A 14 -5.26 18.81 -8.61
N GLU A 15 -4.83 18.46 -7.41
CA GLU A 15 -5.68 17.81 -6.41
C GLU A 15 -6.71 18.77 -5.83
N SER A 16 -7.78 18.22 -5.28
CA SER A 16 -8.80 18.98 -4.57
C SER A 16 -8.25 19.59 -3.28
N GLU A 17 -8.83 20.73 -2.88
CA GLU A 17 -8.42 21.45 -1.66
C GLU A 17 -8.57 20.61 -0.38
N ASP A 18 -9.45 19.62 -0.38
CA ASP A 18 -9.73 18.70 0.73
C ASP A 18 -8.88 17.41 0.68
N TYR A 19 -7.93 17.27 -0.26
CA TYR A 19 -7.14 16.04 -0.41
C TYR A 19 -6.48 15.60 0.90
N THR A 20 -5.78 16.51 1.58
CA THR A 20 -5.08 16.17 2.84
C THR A 20 -6.05 15.69 3.91
N GLU A 21 -7.21 16.36 4.02
CA GLU A 21 -8.26 15.97 4.97
C GLU A 21 -8.83 14.58 4.64
N CYS A 22 -9.04 14.31 3.35
CA CYS A 22 -9.47 13.02 2.81
C CYS A 22 -8.46 11.91 3.08
N SER A 23 -7.19 12.14 2.77
CA SER A 23 -6.07 11.24 2.99
C SER A 23 -5.89 10.90 4.47
N ASP A 24 -5.89 11.91 5.35
CA ASP A 24 -5.72 11.71 6.79
C ASP A 24 -6.84 10.85 7.37
N PHE A 25 -8.09 11.14 7.02
CA PHE A 25 -9.23 10.35 7.47
C PHE A 25 -9.20 8.91 7.02
N VAL A 26 -8.86 8.62 5.75
CA VAL A 26 -8.83 7.21 5.30
C VAL A 26 -7.69 6.46 5.95
N VAL A 27 -6.52 7.09 6.14
CA VAL A 27 -5.39 6.50 6.86
C VAL A 27 -5.78 6.21 8.31
N ILE A 28 -6.36 7.18 9.01
CA ILE A 28 -6.82 7.02 10.40
C ILE A 28 -7.89 5.93 10.50
N SER A 29 -8.88 5.93 9.61
CA SER A 29 -9.96 4.93 9.63
C SER A 29 -9.41 3.51 9.41
N ILE A 30 -8.46 3.34 8.50
CA ILE A 30 -7.77 2.06 8.28
C ILE A 30 -7.02 1.62 9.54
N GLU A 31 -6.32 2.54 10.21
CA GLU A 31 -5.59 2.26 11.45
C GLU A 31 -6.54 1.89 12.59
N GLU A 32 -7.61 2.64 12.80
CA GLU A 32 -8.60 2.38 13.86
C GLU A 32 -9.31 1.04 13.66
N ILE A 33 -9.74 0.73 12.44
CA ILE A 33 -10.34 -0.58 12.11
C ILE A 33 -9.36 -1.72 12.42
N THR A 34 -8.09 -1.56 12.01
CA THR A 34 -7.05 -2.57 12.24
C THR A 34 -6.76 -2.73 13.74
N GLN A 35 -6.70 -1.62 14.48
CA GLN A 35 -6.50 -1.61 15.93
C GLN A 35 -7.66 -2.30 16.65
N ALA A 36 -8.90 -1.97 16.30
CA ALA A 36 -10.10 -2.57 16.91
C ALA A 36 -10.09 -4.10 16.74
N ALA A 37 -9.76 -4.59 15.54
CA ALA A 37 -9.60 -6.03 15.31
C ALA A 37 -8.52 -6.66 16.21
N MET A 38 -7.42 -5.95 16.47
CA MET A 38 -6.38 -6.41 17.39
C MET A 38 -6.85 -6.43 18.85
N ASP A 39 -7.53 -5.38 19.29
CA ASP A 39 -8.00 -5.22 20.66
C ASP A 39 -9.09 -6.25 21.00
N GLU A 40 -9.91 -6.63 20.02
CA GLU A 40 -10.93 -7.68 20.12
C GLU A 40 -10.36 -9.11 20.01
N GLY A 41 -9.06 -9.25 19.74
CA GLY A 41 -8.39 -10.54 19.60
C GLY A 41 -8.69 -11.26 18.27
N ARG A 42 -9.19 -10.54 17.26
CA ARG A 42 -9.39 -11.01 15.87
C ARG A 42 -8.11 -10.92 15.03
N ASN A 43 -6.95 -10.76 15.66
CA ASN A 43 -5.63 -10.62 15.02
C ASN A 43 -4.92 -11.95 14.73
N LYS A 44 -5.63 -13.08 14.71
CA LYS A 44 -5.02 -14.41 14.58
C LYS A 44 -5.63 -15.18 13.43
N ILE A 45 -4.78 -15.60 12.50
CA ILE A 45 -5.13 -16.51 11.41
C ILE A 45 -4.73 -17.93 11.85
N ILE A 46 -5.72 -18.81 11.96
CA ILE A 46 -5.53 -20.20 12.35
C ILE A 46 -5.38 -21.05 11.09
N ILE A 47 -4.21 -21.65 10.91
CA ILE A 47 -3.91 -22.47 9.74
C ILE A 47 -3.85 -23.94 10.13
N SER A 48 -4.97 -24.62 9.87
CA SER A 48 -5.13 -26.06 10.09
C SER A 48 -4.69 -26.84 8.86
N THR A 49 -3.93 -27.91 9.07
CA THR A 49 -3.50 -28.83 8.00
C THR A 49 -3.71 -30.27 8.45
N ASN A 50 -3.75 -31.20 7.50
CA ASN A 50 -3.74 -32.63 7.81
C ASN A 50 -2.33 -33.18 8.15
N LEU A 51 -1.31 -32.32 8.21
CA LEU A 51 0.05 -32.71 8.58
C LEU A 51 0.16 -32.79 10.11
N ARG A 52 0.56 -33.95 10.63
CA ARG A 52 0.72 -34.17 12.08
C ARG A 52 1.68 -33.17 12.73
N LEU A 53 2.73 -32.78 12.00
CA LEU A 53 3.75 -31.82 12.44
C LEU A 53 3.41 -30.36 12.07
N GLY A 54 2.26 -30.12 11.42
CA GLY A 54 1.81 -28.79 11.03
C GLY A 54 2.50 -28.25 9.77
N LEU A 55 2.40 -26.93 9.60
CA LEU A 55 3.03 -26.22 8.49
C LEU A 55 4.57 -26.22 8.60
N PRO A 56 5.29 -26.25 7.46
CA PRO A 56 6.74 -26.06 7.42
C PRO A 56 7.08 -24.60 7.77
N MET A 57 7.38 -24.34 9.04
CA MET A 57 7.63 -23.00 9.57
C MET A 57 8.79 -22.28 8.86
N GLU A 58 9.80 -23.03 8.35
CA GLU A 58 10.91 -22.45 7.60
C GLU A 58 10.51 -21.74 6.29
N ASN A 59 9.32 -22.06 5.75
CA ASN A 59 8.82 -21.53 4.47
C ASN A 59 7.59 -20.64 4.65
N ILE A 60 7.21 -20.31 5.89
CA ILE A 60 5.97 -19.57 6.18
C ILE A 60 5.95 -18.18 5.53
N ASN A 61 7.12 -17.56 5.37
CA ASN A 61 7.29 -16.28 4.73
C ASN A 61 6.83 -16.25 3.26
N LYS A 62 6.76 -17.41 2.58
CA LYS A 62 6.26 -17.52 1.19
C LYS A 62 4.74 -17.43 1.09
N ILE A 63 4.04 -17.71 2.18
CA ILE A 63 2.57 -17.69 2.22
C ILE A 63 2.03 -16.55 3.10
N ALA A 64 2.88 -15.93 3.93
CA ALA A 64 2.48 -14.88 4.86
C ALA A 64 1.83 -13.66 4.20
N GLY A 65 2.35 -13.19 3.05
CA GLY A 65 1.74 -12.09 2.30
C GLY A 65 0.26 -12.36 1.98
N PRO A 66 -0.05 -13.41 1.20
CA PRO A 66 -1.42 -13.78 0.87
C PRO A 66 -2.35 -13.98 2.07
N PHE A 67 -1.88 -14.56 3.17
CA PHE A 67 -2.70 -14.73 4.38
C PHE A 67 -3.00 -13.41 5.07
N ILE A 68 -2.03 -12.50 5.16
CA ILE A 68 -2.21 -11.19 5.78
C ILE A 68 -3.08 -10.28 4.90
N GLU A 69 -2.93 -10.34 3.58
CA GLU A 69 -3.81 -9.67 2.61
C GLU A 69 -5.25 -10.14 2.78
N ALA A 70 -5.48 -11.46 2.83
CA ALA A 70 -6.80 -12.04 3.04
C ALA A 70 -7.40 -11.66 4.41
N TRP A 71 -6.60 -11.69 5.47
CA TRP A 71 -7.03 -11.26 6.80
C TRP A 71 -7.44 -9.78 6.80
N ALA A 72 -6.64 -8.88 6.22
CA ALA A 72 -7.00 -7.47 6.14
C ALA A 72 -8.32 -7.26 5.38
N PHE A 73 -8.51 -7.98 4.27
CA PHE A 73 -9.76 -7.95 3.51
C PHE A 73 -10.97 -8.43 4.33
N GLU A 74 -10.84 -9.54 5.07
CA GLU A 74 -11.88 -10.04 5.97
C GLU A 74 -12.22 -9.01 7.05
N ILE A 75 -11.22 -8.40 7.70
CA ILE A 75 -11.45 -7.36 8.72
C ILE A 75 -12.25 -6.17 8.18
N PHE A 76 -11.91 -5.67 6.99
CA PHE A 76 -12.69 -4.57 6.39
C PHE A 76 -14.09 -5.02 5.97
N SER A 77 -14.23 -6.25 5.48
CA SER A 77 -15.53 -6.81 5.09
C SER A 77 -16.45 -6.96 6.30
N ASP A 78 -15.94 -7.46 7.43
CA ASP A 78 -16.68 -7.56 8.69
C ASP A 78 -17.20 -6.18 9.14
N VAL A 79 -16.37 -5.13 9.03
CA VAL A 79 -16.78 -3.76 9.34
C VAL A 79 -17.88 -3.26 8.40
N LEU A 80 -17.80 -3.58 7.10
CA LEU A 80 -18.84 -3.21 6.14
C LEU A 80 -20.18 -3.88 6.47
N GLU A 81 -20.15 -5.13 6.94
CA GLU A 81 -21.34 -5.89 7.32
C GLU A 81 -21.97 -5.44 8.64
N ASP A 82 -21.24 -4.71 9.50
CA ASP A 82 -21.79 -4.12 10.71
C ASP A 82 -22.72 -2.94 10.39
N GLU A 83 -24.00 -3.09 10.71
CA GLU A 83 -25.03 -2.05 10.56
C GLU A 83 -24.72 -0.78 11.37
N ASN A 84 -23.89 -0.89 12.41
CA ASN A 84 -23.47 0.21 13.27
C ASN A 84 -22.04 0.68 12.98
N ASN A 85 -21.46 0.36 11.81
CA ASN A 85 -20.09 0.75 11.51
C ASN A 85 -19.89 2.28 11.59
N GLU A 86 -19.09 2.70 12.57
CA GLU A 86 -18.84 4.12 12.88
C GLU A 86 -17.84 4.76 11.90
N TYR A 87 -17.07 3.94 11.19
CA TYR A 87 -16.07 4.36 10.21
C TYR A 87 -16.68 4.85 8.91
N HIS A 88 -17.99 4.69 8.72
CA HIS A 88 -18.69 5.05 7.49
C HIS A 88 -18.16 4.33 6.25
N LEU A 89 -17.67 3.10 6.43
CA LEU A 89 -17.23 2.24 5.33
C LEU A 89 -18.46 1.78 4.54
N ILE A 90 -18.46 2.01 3.23
CA ILE A 90 -19.60 1.73 2.35
C ILE A 90 -19.28 0.75 1.23
N ASN A 91 -18.01 0.43 1.00
CA ASN A 91 -17.60 -0.57 0.03
C ASN A 91 -16.23 -1.16 0.38
N VAL A 92 -16.07 -2.45 0.10
CA VAL A 92 -14.82 -3.20 0.20
C VAL A 92 -14.73 -4.11 -1.03
N GLU A 93 -13.68 -3.92 -1.83
CA GLU A 93 -13.43 -4.72 -3.04
C GLU A 93 -12.03 -5.30 -3.02
N ALA A 94 -11.90 -6.55 -3.43
CA ALA A 94 -10.60 -7.18 -3.63
C ALA A 94 -10.02 -6.75 -4.97
N GLY A 95 -8.73 -6.41 -4.99
CA GLY A 95 -8.00 -6.12 -6.21
C GLY A 95 -7.89 -7.35 -7.11
N GLU A 96 -8.11 -7.17 -8.41
CA GLU A 96 -7.87 -8.23 -9.38
C GLU A 96 -6.38 -8.55 -9.55
N ARG A 97 -6.06 -9.68 -10.18
CA ARG A 97 -4.67 -10.04 -10.49
C ARG A 97 -4.02 -8.93 -11.32
N LEU A 98 -2.85 -8.44 -10.88
CA LEU A 98 -2.12 -7.30 -11.45
C LEU A 98 -2.76 -5.92 -11.17
N SER A 99 -3.77 -5.82 -10.29
CA SER A 99 -4.29 -4.56 -9.77
C SER A 99 -3.17 -3.69 -9.18
N MET A 100 -3.45 -2.40 -9.00
CA MET A 100 -2.49 -1.49 -8.37
C MET A 100 -2.48 -1.67 -6.85
N ALA A 101 -3.63 -2.07 -6.30
CA ALA A 101 -3.86 -2.28 -4.87
C ALA A 101 -4.51 -3.65 -4.64
N ASP A 102 -4.31 -4.18 -3.44
CA ASP A 102 -4.85 -5.45 -2.99
C ASP A 102 -6.31 -5.30 -2.54
N ILE A 103 -6.65 -4.14 -1.97
CA ILE A 103 -7.99 -3.84 -1.46
C ILE A 103 -8.37 -2.42 -1.89
N ILE A 104 -9.62 -2.23 -2.33
CA ILE A 104 -10.20 -0.91 -2.57
C ILE A 104 -11.25 -0.68 -1.49
N LEU A 105 -11.09 0.39 -0.72
CA LEU A 105 -12.03 0.81 0.32
C LEU A 105 -12.72 2.08 -0.11
N GLN A 106 -14.03 2.18 0.12
CA GLN A 106 -14.76 3.43 -0.06
C GLN A 106 -15.47 3.82 1.22
N PHE A 107 -15.24 5.05 1.65
CA PHE A 107 -15.85 5.63 2.84
C PHE A 107 -16.81 6.73 2.44
N ARG A 108 -17.96 6.81 3.11
CA ARG A 108 -18.89 7.92 2.93
C ARG A 108 -18.29 9.16 3.56
N ARG A 109 -18.15 10.21 2.76
CA ARG A 109 -17.68 11.51 3.22
C ARG A 109 -18.20 12.60 2.32
N GLU A 110 -18.81 13.62 2.92
CA GLU A 110 -19.30 14.76 2.18
C GLU A 110 -18.10 15.60 1.70
N ARG A 111 -17.91 15.65 0.38
CA ARG A 111 -16.95 16.51 -0.31
C ARG A 111 -17.70 17.55 -1.13
N LYS A 112 -17.00 18.59 -1.61
CA LYS A 112 -17.62 19.65 -2.43
C LYS A 112 -18.38 19.14 -3.66
N ARG A 113 -17.98 17.99 -4.24
CA ARG A 113 -18.53 17.43 -5.48
C ARG A 113 -18.73 15.91 -5.47
N GLN A 114 -18.45 15.25 -4.36
CA GLN A 114 -18.52 13.80 -4.19
C GLN A 114 -19.06 13.49 -2.80
N SER A 115 -19.66 12.32 -2.62
CA SER A 115 -20.18 11.85 -1.34
C SER A 115 -19.36 10.72 -0.73
N SER A 116 -18.19 10.45 -1.30
CA SER A 116 -17.28 9.41 -0.85
C SER A 116 -15.82 9.74 -1.12
N VAL A 117 -14.96 9.05 -0.41
CA VAL A 117 -13.51 8.99 -0.62
C VAL A 117 -13.11 7.54 -0.82
N THR A 118 -12.25 7.29 -1.81
CA THR A 118 -11.77 5.95 -2.16
C THR A 118 -10.29 5.83 -1.82
N ALA A 119 -9.92 4.78 -1.09
CA ALA A 119 -8.55 4.43 -0.78
C ALA A 119 -8.15 3.14 -1.51
N ASN A 120 -7.01 3.17 -2.20
CA ASN A 120 -6.41 2.01 -2.86
C ASN A 120 -5.31 1.47 -1.94
N VAL A 121 -5.57 0.35 -1.28
CA VAL A 121 -4.72 -0.18 -0.21
C VAL A 121 -3.83 -1.32 -0.73
N ASP A 122 -2.53 -1.13 -0.61
CA ASP A 122 -1.49 -2.13 -0.84
C ASP A 122 -1.02 -2.68 0.52
N VAL A 123 -1.31 -3.95 0.78
CA VAL A 123 -1.02 -4.60 2.05
C VAL A 123 0.38 -5.20 1.99
N LYS A 124 1.21 -4.87 2.99
CA LYS A 124 2.59 -5.34 3.06
C LYS A 124 2.85 -6.09 4.36
N ALA A 125 2.93 -7.42 4.24
CA ALA A 125 3.27 -8.31 5.34
C ALA A 125 4.77 -8.30 5.66
N THR A 126 5.12 -8.05 6.91
CA THR A 126 6.48 -8.12 7.45
C THR A 126 6.55 -9.08 8.62
N SER A 127 7.60 -9.89 8.69
CA SER A 127 7.78 -10.85 9.78
C SER A 127 8.57 -10.21 10.92
N LYS A 128 8.04 -10.31 12.14
CA LYS A 128 8.71 -9.92 13.39
C LYS A 128 9.97 -10.76 13.65
N ASP A 129 9.97 -12.01 13.18
CA ASP A 129 10.99 -13.00 13.50
C ASP A 129 12.17 -12.97 12.51
N ILE A 130 12.03 -12.27 11.37
CA ILE A 130 13.06 -12.17 10.34
C ILE A 130 13.73 -10.80 10.39
N LYS A 131 15.03 -10.79 10.72
CA LYS A 131 15.85 -9.58 10.67
C LYS A 131 15.83 -9.00 9.25
N ASN A 132 15.56 -7.70 9.14
CA ASN A 132 15.42 -6.94 7.88
C ASN A 132 14.13 -7.24 7.08
N SER A 133 13.16 -7.96 7.62
CA SER A 133 11.84 -8.03 6.99
C SER A 133 11.25 -6.62 6.85
N GLY A 134 10.67 -6.30 5.68
CA GLY A 134 10.13 -4.97 5.41
C GLY A 134 11.14 -3.93 4.89
N ARG A 135 12.41 -4.29 4.69
CA ARG A 135 13.38 -3.38 4.05
C ARG A 135 13.26 -3.39 2.53
N SER A 136 13.16 -2.19 1.94
CA SER A 136 13.10 -1.96 0.49
C SER A 136 12.07 -2.82 -0.28
N PRO A 137 10.86 -3.13 0.24
CA PRO A 137 9.88 -3.86 -0.56
C PRO A 137 9.46 -3.03 -1.76
N ASN A 138 9.19 -3.73 -2.87
CA ASN A 138 8.56 -3.12 -4.03
C ASN A 138 7.09 -2.83 -3.69
N ILE A 139 6.64 -1.62 -4.02
CA ILE A 139 5.25 -1.20 -3.85
C ILE A 139 4.51 -1.40 -5.17
N THR A 140 4.82 -0.54 -6.14
CA THR A 140 4.16 -0.53 -7.45
C THR A 140 5.15 -0.05 -8.51
N SER A 141 4.80 -0.24 -9.79
CA SER A 141 5.68 0.20 -10.88
C SER A 141 5.63 1.72 -11.04
N PHE A 142 6.78 2.32 -11.32
CA PHE A 142 6.93 3.77 -11.41
C PHE A 142 5.95 4.40 -12.41
N ALA A 143 5.87 3.84 -13.63
CA ALA A 143 5.00 4.41 -14.64
C ALA A 143 3.51 4.27 -14.29
N ARG A 144 3.10 3.19 -13.60
CA ARG A 144 1.70 2.99 -13.22
C ARG A 144 1.26 4.07 -12.23
N ILE A 145 1.96 4.18 -11.11
CA ILE A 145 1.60 5.15 -10.07
C ILE A 145 1.76 6.60 -10.52
N ARG A 146 2.82 6.89 -11.28
CA ARG A 146 3.04 8.22 -11.86
C ARG A 146 1.92 8.64 -12.82
N THR A 147 1.33 7.68 -13.54
CA THR A 147 0.19 7.91 -14.44
C THR A 147 -1.11 8.04 -13.67
N ALA A 148 -1.35 7.20 -12.65
CA ALA A 148 -2.56 7.28 -11.81
C ALA A 148 -2.77 8.68 -11.24
N TYR A 149 -1.71 9.30 -10.70
CA TYR A 149 -1.77 10.67 -10.17
C TYR A 149 -1.96 11.78 -11.22
N ILE A 150 -1.76 11.48 -12.50
CA ILE A 150 -2.06 12.42 -13.60
C ILE A 150 -3.51 12.27 -14.06
N GLU A 151 -3.99 11.03 -14.14
CA GLU A 151 -5.36 10.71 -14.54
C GLU A 151 -6.37 11.10 -13.47
N ASP A 152 -6.03 10.86 -12.20
CA ASP A 152 -6.80 11.22 -11.02
C ASP A 152 -5.89 11.90 -9.98
N PRO A 153 -5.86 13.23 -9.93
CA PRO A 153 -5.13 13.97 -8.91
C PRO A 153 -5.64 13.73 -7.47
N ASP A 154 -6.86 13.19 -7.30
CA ASP A 154 -7.40 12.83 -5.99
C ASP A 154 -7.17 11.35 -5.64
N TYR A 155 -6.35 10.64 -6.42
CA TYR A 155 -6.01 9.24 -6.15
C TYR A 155 -5.31 9.11 -4.78
N ILE A 156 -5.89 8.31 -3.88
CA ILE A 156 -5.27 7.99 -2.58
C ILE A 156 -4.78 6.56 -2.62
N PHE A 157 -3.46 6.40 -2.49
CA PHE A 157 -2.77 5.11 -2.48
C PHE A 157 -2.19 4.87 -1.09
N VAL A 158 -2.82 3.99 -0.33
CA VAL A 158 -2.43 3.68 1.04
C VAL A 158 -1.56 2.43 1.05
N ILE A 159 -0.44 2.47 1.75
CA ILE A 159 0.33 1.30 2.13
C ILE A 159 -0.10 0.91 3.52
N LEU A 160 -0.65 -0.30 3.69
CA LEU A 160 -0.94 -0.89 4.99
C LEU A 160 0.17 -1.88 5.35
N SER A 161 1.11 -1.45 6.18
CA SER A 161 2.20 -2.30 6.66
C SER A 161 1.73 -3.10 7.86
N ILE A 162 1.69 -4.43 7.75
CA ILE A 162 1.30 -5.33 8.84
C ILE A 162 2.49 -6.18 9.26
N LYS A 163 2.83 -6.14 10.55
CA LYS A 163 3.84 -6.99 11.16
C LYS A 163 3.16 -8.21 11.77
N HIS A 164 3.66 -9.39 11.45
CA HIS A 164 3.16 -10.65 11.98
C HIS A 164 4.27 -11.47 12.64
N LYS A 165 3.90 -12.35 13.56
CA LYS A 165 4.73 -13.47 14.02
C LYS A 165 4.01 -14.77 13.76
N VAL A 166 4.75 -15.86 13.64
CA VAL A 166 4.14 -17.19 13.40
C VAL A 166 4.66 -18.18 14.42
N TYR A 167 3.75 -18.96 14.98
CA TYR A 167 4.08 -20.04 15.91
C TYR A 167 3.13 -21.22 15.75
N SER A 168 3.53 -22.39 16.24
CA SER A 168 2.69 -23.59 16.21
C SER A 168 2.10 -23.87 17.58
N ARG A 169 0.85 -24.33 17.61
CA ARG A 169 0.15 -24.78 18.82
C ARG A 169 -0.27 -26.23 18.64
N ARG A 170 -0.10 -27.05 19.68
CA ARG A 170 -0.61 -28.43 19.67
C ARG A 170 -2.07 -28.45 20.10
N GLU A 171 -2.93 -29.00 19.26
CA GLU A 171 -4.33 -29.20 19.61
C GLU A 171 -4.50 -30.31 20.65
N PRO A 172 -5.21 -30.07 21.76
CA PRO A 172 -5.34 -31.05 22.84
C PRO A 172 -5.98 -32.35 22.40
N ASP A 173 -7.00 -32.29 21.55
CA ASP A 173 -7.83 -33.45 21.19
C ASP A 173 -7.19 -34.29 20.09
N THR A 174 -6.80 -33.66 18.99
CA THR A 174 -6.24 -34.36 17.82
C THR A 174 -4.74 -34.64 17.97
N LYS A 175 -4.07 -34.00 18.93
CA LYS A 175 -2.60 -33.98 19.11
C LYS A 175 -1.83 -33.43 17.90
N MET A 176 -2.51 -32.85 16.92
CA MET A 176 -1.92 -32.26 15.72
C MET A 176 -1.38 -30.86 16.01
N MET A 177 -0.43 -30.41 15.19
CA MET A 177 0.10 -29.05 15.27
C MET A 177 -0.65 -28.13 14.31
N THR A 178 -1.20 -27.05 14.84
CA THR A 178 -1.86 -25.97 14.10
C THR A 178 -0.92 -24.77 14.00
N GLY A 179 -0.83 -24.16 12.83
CA GLY A 179 -0.10 -22.90 12.66
C GLY A 179 -0.95 -21.72 13.11
N VAL A 180 -0.34 -20.76 13.80
CA VAL A 180 -0.98 -19.49 14.16
C VAL A 180 -0.12 -18.37 13.62
N MET A 181 -0.70 -17.56 12.75
CA MET A 181 -0.13 -16.30 12.30
C MET A 181 -0.84 -15.17 13.02
N GLU A 182 -0.10 -14.44 13.84
CA GLU A 182 -0.63 -13.38 14.69
C GLU A 182 -0.13 -12.03 14.19
N VAL A 183 -1.05 -11.12 13.90
CA VAL A 183 -0.75 -9.70 13.65
C VAL A 183 -0.38 -9.06 14.98
N VAL A 184 0.78 -8.41 15.02
CA VAL A 184 1.39 -7.90 16.26
C VAL A 184 1.70 -6.41 16.21
N ASP A 185 1.63 -5.79 15.03
CA ASP A 185 1.91 -4.37 14.81
C ASP A 185 1.38 -3.99 13.43
N PHE A 186 1.02 -2.74 13.22
CA PHE A 186 0.66 -2.23 11.89
C PHE A 186 0.93 -0.73 11.82
N ASN A 187 1.00 -0.19 10.61
CA ASN A 187 0.94 1.24 10.32
C ASN A 187 0.34 1.45 8.92
N ALA A 188 -0.37 2.56 8.71
CA ALA A 188 -0.86 2.93 7.39
C ALA A 188 -0.30 4.28 6.93
N TYR A 189 -0.04 4.41 5.63
CA TYR A 189 0.53 5.63 5.05
C TYR A 189 -0.03 5.91 3.68
N ASP A 190 -0.40 7.16 3.40
CA ASP A 190 -0.54 7.61 2.01
C ASP A 190 0.86 7.73 1.38
N LEU A 191 1.06 7.01 0.27
CA LEU A 191 2.30 7.00 -0.50
C LEU A 191 2.75 8.41 -0.90
N LYS A 192 1.81 9.32 -1.20
CA LYS A 192 2.11 10.71 -1.53
C LYS A 192 2.95 11.39 -0.44
N TYR A 193 2.66 11.10 0.83
CA TYR A 193 3.26 11.78 1.97
C TYR A 193 4.49 11.05 2.56
N ILE A 194 4.88 9.88 2.07
CA ILE A 194 6.11 9.21 2.50
C ILE A 194 7.33 10.03 2.03
N SER A 195 8.24 10.36 2.94
CA SER A 195 9.36 11.28 2.69
C SER A 195 10.21 10.87 1.48
N ASP A 196 10.82 11.86 0.83
CA ASP A 196 11.77 11.63 -0.25
C ASP A 196 12.92 10.69 0.17
N SER A 197 13.36 10.78 1.44
CA SER A 197 14.43 9.93 1.99
C SER A 197 14.02 8.48 2.23
N ASP A 198 12.72 8.20 2.31
CA ASP A 198 12.16 6.87 2.52
C ASP A 198 11.71 6.20 1.22
N ILE A 199 11.56 6.95 0.13
CA ILE A 199 11.24 6.38 -1.19
C ILE A 199 12.53 6.21 -1.99
N SER A 200 12.68 5.05 -2.64
CA SER A 200 13.72 4.82 -3.63
C SER A 200 13.13 4.22 -4.91
N TYR A 201 13.92 4.24 -5.98
CA TYR A 201 13.51 3.73 -7.29
C TYR A 201 14.47 2.63 -7.72
N ASN A 202 13.91 1.45 -8.02
CA ASN A 202 14.65 0.32 -8.53
C ASN A 202 14.43 0.17 -10.06
N PRO A 203 15.47 0.34 -10.91
CA PRO A 203 15.34 0.28 -12.37
C PRO A 203 15.18 -1.14 -12.95
N ALA A 204 15.37 -2.19 -12.16
CA ALA A 204 15.67 -3.54 -12.65
C ALA A 204 14.57 -4.19 -13.51
N LEU A 205 13.29 -3.83 -13.32
CA LEU A 205 12.16 -4.48 -13.99
C LEU A 205 11.28 -3.46 -14.71
N GLY A 206 11.00 -3.67 -15.99
CA GLY A 206 10.07 -2.86 -16.77
C GLY A 206 10.36 -1.36 -16.71
N THR A 207 9.37 -0.57 -16.25
CA THR A 207 9.47 0.88 -16.01
C THR A 207 10.16 1.25 -14.70
N GLY A 208 10.65 0.25 -13.97
CA GLY A 208 11.14 0.37 -12.60
C GLY A 208 10.03 0.24 -11.57
N GLN A 209 10.43 0.08 -10.31
CA GLN A 209 9.53 -0.05 -9.17
C GLN A 209 9.88 0.96 -8.09
N LEU A 210 8.85 1.51 -7.45
CA LEU A 210 9.02 2.25 -6.21
C LEU A 210 9.30 1.28 -5.08
N GLN A 211 10.26 1.62 -4.23
CA GLN A 211 10.60 0.90 -3.03
C GLN A 211 10.54 1.84 -1.83
N VAL A 212 10.10 1.31 -0.69
CA VAL A 212 10.12 2.05 0.58
C VAL A 212 11.24 1.51 1.45
N ARG A 213 12.11 2.36 1.98
CA ARG A 213 13.33 1.97 2.72
C ARG A 213 13.05 1.01 3.86
N ASP A 214 12.10 1.36 4.71
CA ASP A 214 11.53 0.50 5.75
C ASP A 214 10.01 0.70 5.73
N ILE A 215 9.29 -0.30 5.25
CA ILE A 215 7.84 -0.19 5.00
C ILE A 215 7.02 0.08 6.25
N HIS A 216 7.58 -0.24 7.41
CA HIS A 216 6.88 -0.14 8.67
C HIS A 216 7.24 1.13 9.45
N TYR A 217 8.30 1.85 9.04
CA TYR A 217 8.73 3.09 9.70
C TYR A 217 9.18 4.11 8.66
N VAL A 218 8.27 5.01 8.31
CA VAL A 218 8.53 6.10 7.36
C VAL A 218 8.28 7.46 8.00
N THR A 219 8.91 8.48 7.43
CA THR A 219 8.68 9.87 7.82
C THR A 219 7.62 10.49 6.90
N ARG A 220 6.66 11.21 7.48
CA ARG A 220 5.69 12.01 6.73
C ARG A 220 6.32 13.32 6.25
N GLN A 221 6.04 13.72 5.01
CA GLN A 221 6.45 14.99 4.42
C GLN A 221 5.32 15.52 3.53
N GLU A 222 4.77 16.66 3.93
CA GLU A 222 3.74 17.40 3.18
C GLU A 222 4.27 17.86 1.82
N ARG A 223 3.43 17.70 0.80
CA ARG A 223 3.69 18.12 -0.59
C ARG A 223 2.39 18.05 -1.40
N THR A 224 2.38 18.68 -2.56
CA THR A 224 1.33 18.51 -3.57
C THR A 224 1.54 17.25 -4.42
N ILE A 225 0.50 16.79 -5.12
CA ILE A 225 0.65 15.70 -6.12
C ILE A 225 1.67 16.04 -7.20
N TRP A 226 1.76 17.31 -7.58
CA TRP A 226 2.75 17.74 -8.56
C TRP A 226 4.19 17.65 -8.02
N GLU A 227 4.43 18.10 -6.80
CA GLU A 227 5.74 17.95 -6.15
C GLU A 227 6.11 16.47 -5.94
N PHE A 228 5.14 15.64 -5.57
CA PHE A 228 5.32 14.19 -5.48
C PHE A 228 5.73 13.61 -6.85
N SER A 229 5.00 13.95 -7.90
CA SER A 229 5.27 13.54 -9.29
C SER A 229 6.66 13.95 -9.75
N GLN A 230 7.09 15.18 -9.47
CA GLN A 230 8.43 15.66 -9.79
C GLN A 230 9.52 14.94 -9.01
N MET A 231 9.28 14.60 -7.74
CA MET A 231 10.20 13.80 -6.94
C MET A 231 10.36 12.38 -7.53
N LEU A 232 9.27 11.74 -7.95
CA LEU A 232 9.34 10.44 -8.64
C LEU A 232 10.13 10.56 -9.96
N ASP A 233 9.87 11.59 -10.76
CA ASP A 233 10.58 11.85 -12.01
C ASP A 233 12.11 12.01 -11.76
N LYS A 234 12.49 12.80 -10.75
CA LYS A 234 13.90 12.99 -10.35
C LYS A 234 14.56 11.67 -9.96
N LYS A 235 13.89 10.83 -9.17
CA LYS A 235 14.42 9.51 -8.78
C LYS A 235 14.59 8.58 -9.99
N CYS A 236 13.63 8.57 -10.92
CA CYS A 236 13.73 7.79 -12.15
C CYS A 236 14.92 8.26 -13.00
N MET A 237 15.07 9.58 -13.21
CA MET A 237 16.15 10.16 -14.01
C MET A 237 17.54 10.00 -13.37
N ALA A 238 17.62 10.02 -12.04
CA ALA A 238 18.87 9.79 -11.31
C ALA A 238 19.31 8.31 -11.31
N SER A 239 18.43 7.40 -11.71
CA SER A 239 18.73 5.98 -11.84
C SER A 239 19.45 5.64 -13.16
N GLY A 240 19.77 4.36 -13.36
CA GLY A 240 20.28 3.87 -14.64
C GLY A 240 19.37 4.08 -15.86
N LYS A 241 18.11 4.49 -15.69
CA LYS A 241 17.22 4.86 -16.82
C LYS A 241 17.60 6.20 -17.46
N GLY A 242 18.15 7.14 -16.69
CA GLY A 242 18.48 8.48 -17.16
C GLY A 242 17.27 9.29 -17.64
N PHE A 243 17.55 10.49 -18.17
CA PHE A 243 16.54 11.36 -18.76
C PHE A 243 15.82 10.71 -19.95
N GLU A 244 16.56 10.04 -20.86
CA GLU A 244 15.97 9.43 -22.07
C GLU A 244 14.96 8.33 -21.72
N GLY A 245 15.27 7.48 -20.74
CA GLY A 245 14.34 6.44 -20.27
C GLY A 245 13.08 7.04 -19.67
N TRP A 246 13.24 8.06 -18.82
CA TRP A 246 12.11 8.81 -18.27
C TRP A 246 11.28 9.49 -19.38
N TYR A 247 11.93 10.14 -20.35
CA TYR A 247 11.26 10.86 -21.44
C TYR A 247 10.47 9.92 -22.34
N HIS A 248 10.97 8.71 -22.60
CA HIS A 248 10.23 7.67 -23.29
C HIS A 248 8.94 7.30 -22.52
N TYR A 249 9.00 7.15 -21.19
CA TYR A 249 7.80 6.92 -20.37
C TYR A 249 6.85 8.11 -20.43
N ALA A 250 7.36 9.34 -20.30
CA ALA A 250 6.56 10.57 -20.33
C ALA A 250 5.80 10.74 -21.65
N LYS A 251 6.40 10.38 -22.79
CA LYS A 251 5.70 10.36 -24.08
C LYS A 251 4.66 9.25 -24.16
N LYS A 252 5.05 8.02 -23.80
CA LYS A 252 4.19 6.84 -23.88
C LYS A 252 2.92 6.98 -23.04
N HIS A 253 3.04 7.57 -21.86
CA HIS A 253 1.96 7.75 -20.90
C HIS A 253 1.41 9.18 -20.88
N GLU A 254 1.81 10.01 -21.86
CA GLU A 254 1.33 11.37 -22.05
C GLU A 254 1.43 12.29 -20.82
N TRP A 255 2.51 12.18 -20.03
CA TRP A 255 2.74 13.06 -18.87
C TRP A 255 3.13 14.49 -19.30
N ILE A 256 3.60 14.62 -20.54
CA ILE A 256 3.93 15.88 -21.20
C ILE A 256 2.96 16.10 -22.36
N LYS A 257 2.69 17.35 -22.68
CA LYS A 257 1.94 17.71 -23.88
C LYS A 257 2.88 17.51 -25.07
N ASN A 258 2.46 16.71 -26.04
CA ASN A 258 3.17 16.64 -27.32
C ASN A 258 2.97 17.98 -28.05
N GLU A 259 4.03 18.48 -28.68
CA GLU A 259 3.87 19.36 -29.84
C GLU A 259 3.26 18.57 -31.00
#